data_AF-A0A2T8KSF2-F1
#
_entry.id   AF-A0A2T8KSF2-F1
#
_cell.length_a   1.000
_cell.length_b   1.000
_cell.length_c   1.000
_cell.angle_alpha   90.00
_cell.angle_beta   90.00
_cell.angle_gamma   90.00
#
_symmetry.space_group_name_H-M   'P 1'
#
loop_
_entity.id
_entity.type
_entity.pdbx_description
1 polymer ?
#
loop_
_entity_poly.entity_id
_entity_poly.type
_entity_poly.pdbx_seq_one_letter_code
_entity_poly.pdbx_strand_id
1 'polypeptide(L)'
;MNSTLPFAGRFYCATCWGVMALNITSDQQPPRLLMVAEFSESFYFSQMMHSLHLVDNGGEMMLVHRTLRQDSNYYRKYDVYRVDLEAGILIPVKSFNGRGVFMGMNRTISVSAGVFPCVTADTIYLGRECDGQILGYNIADGSIEPCECGPRPDGWVCPDSIVDCLCNCIQCIGKRLA
;
A
#
# COMPACT_ATOMS: atom_id res chain seq x y z
N MET A 1 -12.27 2.12 -2.41
CA MET A 1 -11.35 1.88 -3.54
C MET A 1 -10.70 0.52 -3.34
N ASN A 2 -10.84 -0.38 -4.31
CA ASN A 2 -10.34 -1.74 -4.25
C ASN A 2 -8.87 -1.72 -4.68
N SER A 3 -7.93 -2.04 -3.78
CA SER A 3 -6.53 -2.26 -4.19
C SER A 3 -6.44 -3.59 -4.93
N THR A 4 -5.66 -3.62 -6.00
CA THR A 4 -5.44 -4.81 -6.83
C THR A 4 -3.95 -5.12 -6.88
N LEU A 5 -3.62 -6.41 -7.01
CA LEU A 5 -2.24 -6.87 -7.06
C LEU A 5 -2.11 -8.10 -7.97
N PRO A 6 -1.34 -8.03 -9.07
CA PRO A 6 -0.81 -9.23 -9.70
C PRO A 6 0.28 -9.83 -8.81
N PHE A 7 0.14 -11.08 -8.42
CA PHE A 7 1.06 -11.78 -7.52
C PHE A 7 1.13 -13.26 -7.88
N ALA A 8 2.34 -13.83 -7.97
CA ALA A 8 2.55 -15.25 -8.29
C ALA A 8 1.71 -15.77 -9.49
N GLY A 9 1.56 -14.95 -10.54
CA GLY A 9 0.82 -15.30 -11.75
C GLY A 9 -0.71 -15.24 -11.63
N ARG A 10 -1.25 -14.74 -10.51
CA ARG A 10 -2.69 -14.58 -10.26
C ARG A 10 -3.04 -13.13 -9.98
N PHE A 11 -4.32 -12.80 -10.13
CA PHE A 11 -4.84 -11.47 -9.86
C PHE A 11 -5.61 -11.45 -8.54
N TYR A 12 -5.27 -10.51 -7.67
CA TYR A 12 -5.91 -10.34 -6.36
C TYR A 12 -6.49 -8.95 -6.20
N CYS A 13 -7.50 -8.84 -5.34
CA CYS A 13 -7.98 -7.55 -4.86
C CYS A 13 -8.36 -7.58 -3.39
N ALA A 14 -8.18 -6.45 -2.71
CA ALA A 14 -8.65 -6.24 -1.34
C ALA A 14 -10.04 -5.61 -1.36
N THR A 15 -10.93 -6.16 -0.53
CA THR A 15 -12.30 -5.69 -0.30
C THR A 15 -12.49 -5.39 1.18
N CYS A 16 -13.66 -4.87 1.59
CA CYS A 16 -13.96 -4.69 3.01
C CYS A 16 -14.11 -5.99 3.81
N TRP A 17 -14.20 -7.14 3.12
CA TRP A 17 -14.39 -8.46 3.75
C TRP A 17 -13.10 -9.29 3.84
N GLY A 18 -12.13 -9.00 2.98
CA GLY A 18 -11.04 -9.93 2.74
C GLY A 18 -10.23 -9.63 1.49
N VAL A 19 -9.20 -10.45 1.31
CA VAL A 19 -8.47 -10.57 0.04
C VAL A 19 -9.18 -11.60 -0.82
N MET A 20 -9.42 -11.22 -2.07
CA MET A 20 -10.07 -12.05 -3.09
C MET A 20 -9.07 -12.35 -4.20
N ALA A 21 -9.16 -13.55 -4.77
CA ALA A 21 -8.45 -13.92 -6.00
C ALA A 21 -9.44 -14.04 -7.16
N LEU A 22 -9.04 -13.52 -8.33
CA LEU A 22 -9.75 -13.79 -9.57
C LEU A 22 -9.54 -15.25 -9.97
N ASN A 23 -10.64 -15.97 -10.07
CA ASN A 23 -10.69 -17.33 -10.56
C ASN A 23 -11.33 -17.34 -11.95
N ILE A 24 -10.55 -17.78 -12.93
CA ILE A 24 -11.00 -18.03 -14.29
C ILE A 24 -10.89 -19.54 -14.48
N THR A 25 -11.94 -20.26 -14.13
CA THR A 25 -12.06 -21.67 -14.53
C THR A 25 -12.37 -21.73 -16.03
N SER A 26 -12.06 -22.87 -16.67
CA SER A 26 -12.30 -23.19 -18.09
C SER A 26 -13.47 -22.42 -18.74
N ASP A 27 -13.37 -22.14 -20.04
CA ASP A 27 -14.23 -21.32 -20.92
C ASP A 27 -15.76 -21.42 -20.73
N GLN A 28 -16.25 -22.41 -19.98
CA GLN A 28 -17.66 -22.63 -19.67
C GLN A 28 -18.16 -21.93 -18.40
N GLN A 29 -17.30 -21.34 -17.57
CA GLN A 29 -17.73 -20.61 -16.37
C GLN A 29 -17.31 -19.14 -16.40
N PRO A 30 -18.20 -18.21 -15.98
CA PRO A 30 -17.83 -16.81 -15.88
C PRO A 30 -16.73 -16.61 -14.83
N PRO A 31 -15.82 -15.64 -15.05
CA PRO A 31 -14.82 -15.24 -14.05
C PRO A 31 -15.50 -14.86 -12.74
N ARG A 32 -14.92 -15.31 -11.62
CA ARG A 32 -15.46 -15.04 -10.28
C ARG A 32 -14.35 -14.65 -9.31
N LEU A 33 -14.69 -13.83 -8.32
CA LEU A 33 -13.81 -13.55 -7.20
C LEU A 33 -14.05 -14.58 -6.11
N LEU A 34 -12.99 -15.23 -5.64
CA LEU A 34 -13.03 -16.16 -4.52
C LEU A 34 -12.28 -15.55 -3.35
N MET A 35 -12.86 -15.62 -2.15
CA MET A 35 -12.19 -15.20 -0.93
C MET A 35 -11.01 -16.15 -0.67
N VAL A 36 -9.83 -15.57 -0.49
CA VAL A 36 -8.59 -16.32 -0.22
C VAL A 36 -7.97 -15.96 1.12
N ALA A 37 -8.35 -14.82 1.71
CA ALA A 37 -8.08 -14.53 3.10
C ALA A 37 -9.21 -13.67 3.67
N GLU A 38 -9.78 -14.10 4.79
CA GLU A 38 -10.85 -13.37 5.46
C GLU A 38 -10.28 -12.42 6.52
N PHE A 39 -10.94 -11.29 6.73
CA PHE A 39 -10.59 -10.40 7.82
C PHE A 39 -11.22 -10.90 9.12
N SER A 40 -10.50 -10.78 10.24
CA SER A 40 -11.07 -11.14 11.55
C SER A 40 -12.29 -10.28 11.87
N GLU A 41 -13.20 -10.77 12.72
CA GLU A 41 -14.37 -10.00 13.17
C GLU A 41 -14.00 -8.65 13.83
N SER A 42 -12.79 -8.57 14.39
CA SER A 42 -12.22 -7.35 14.97
C SER A 42 -11.73 -6.32 13.94
N PHE A 43 -11.68 -6.69 12.66
CA PHE A 43 -11.24 -5.81 11.58
C PHE A 43 -12.35 -4.83 11.20
N TYR A 44 -12.24 -3.60 11.68
CA TYR A 44 -13.20 -2.54 11.36
C TYR A 44 -12.82 -1.82 10.05
N PHE A 45 -13.76 -1.75 9.10
CA PHE A 45 -13.57 -1.02 7.84
C PHE A 45 -14.67 0.02 7.58
N SER A 46 -14.27 1.30 7.46
CA SER A 46 -15.14 2.38 7.02
C SER A 46 -14.65 2.95 5.69
N GLN A 47 -15.48 2.91 4.64
CA GLN A 47 -15.09 3.42 3.30
C GLN A 47 -14.71 4.91 3.30
N MET A 48 -15.23 5.70 4.26
CA MET A 48 -14.91 7.13 4.36
C MET A 48 -13.56 7.39 5.02
N MET A 49 -13.14 6.51 5.94
CA MET A 49 -11.95 6.73 6.76
C MET A 49 -10.79 5.81 6.39
N HIS A 50 -11.05 4.68 5.75
CA HIS A 50 -10.07 3.60 5.57
C HIS A 50 -9.79 3.33 4.10
N SER A 51 -8.57 2.86 3.83
CA SER A 51 -8.18 2.29 2.53
C SER A 51 -7.24 1.12 2.72
N LEU A 52 -7.31 0.16 1.81
CA LEU A 52 -6.52 -1.07 1.82
C LEU A 52 -5.58 -1.05 0.63
N HIS A 53 -4.35 -1.53 0.82
CA HIS A 53 -3.32 -1.55 -0.20
C HIS A 53 -2.56 -2.87 -0.15
N LEU A 54 -2.78 -3.72 -1.14
CA LEU A 54 -2.00 -4.95 -1.35
C LEU A 54 -0.62 -4.59 -1.89
N VAL A 55 0.41 -5.33 -1.50
CA VAL A 55 1.80 -5.11 -1.92
C VAL A 55 2.48 -6.46 -2.18
N ASP A 56 3.16 -6.59 -3.31
CA ASP A 56 4.18 -7.64 -3.49
C ASP A 56 5.46 -7.17 -2.80
N ASN A 57 5.76 -7.77 -1.65
CA ASN A 57 6.92 -7.46 -0.83
C ASN A 57 8.12 -8.36 -1.13
N GLY A 58 8.37 -8.65 -2.41
CA GLY A 58 9.48 -9.52 -2.83
C GLY A 58 9.14 -11.00 -2.67
N GLY A 59 7.93 -11.39 -3.07
CA GLY A 59 7.44 -12.76 -2.97
C GLY A 59 6.57 -13.04 -1.75
N GLU A 60 6.34 -12.04 -0.88
CA GLU A 60 5.36 -12.09 0.19
C GLU A 60 4.25 -11.08 -0.06
N MET A 61 3.00 -11.53 -0.06
CA MET A 61 1.85 -10.63 -0.18
C MET A 61 1.59 -9.94 1.15
N MET A 62 1.64 -8.61 1.15
CA MET A 62 1.32 -7.77 2.30
C MET A 62 0.05 -6.96 2.04
N LEU A 63 -0.63 -6.59 3.11
CA LEU A 63 -1.78 -5.70 3.12
C LEU A 63 -1.52 -4.54 4.08
N VAL A 64 -1.50 -3.32 3.56
CA VAL A 64 -1.45 -2.10 4.36
C VAL A 64 -2.87 -1.56 4.53
N HIS A 65 -3.31 -1.45 5.78
CA HIS A 65 -4.57 -0.82 6.17
C HIS A 65 -4.29 0.60 6.67
N ARG A 66 -4.60 1.59 5.82
CA ARG A 66 -4.53 3.01 6.17
C ARG A 66 -5.86 3.44 6.79
N THR A 67 -5.79 4.01 7.99
CA THR A 67 -6.93 4.53 8.76
C THR A 67 -6.75 6.01 9.02
N LEU A 68 -7.73 6.84 8.65
CA LEU A 68 -7.84 8.22 9.10
C LEU A 68 -8.41 8.22 10.52
N ARG A 69 -7.64 8.70 11.50
CA ARG A 69 -8.10 8.86 12.88
C ARG A 69 -8.48 10.31 13.13
N GLN A 70 -9.61 10.48 13.80
CA GLN A 70 -10.08 11.77 14.28
C GLN A 70 -9.66 11.91 15.75
N ASP A 71 -8.53 12.56 15.97
CA ASP A 71 -8.17 13.15 17.26
C ASP A 71 -8.15 14.69 17.09
N SER A 72 -7.63 15.44 18.07
CA SER A 72 -7.42 16.89 18.02
C SER A 72 -6.75 17.38 16.73
N ASN A 73 -5.94 16.53 16.08
CA ASN A 73 -5.50 16.66 14.70
C ASN A 73 -5.83 15.37 13.92
N TYR A 74 -6.33 15.52 12.68
CA TYR A 74 -6.49 14.38 11.77
C TYR A 74 -5.13 13.80 11.44
N TYR A 75 -4.90 12.52 11.75
CA TYR A 75 -3.68 11.82 11.36
C TYR A 75 -4.00 10.44 10.77
N ARG A 76 -3.08 9.92 9.96
CA ARG A 76 -3.19 8.61 9.34
C ARG A 76 -2.40 7.58 10.15
N LYS A 77 -3.03 6.46 10.44
CA LYS A 77 -2.41 5.26 11.03
C LYS A 77 -2.30 4.18 9.96
N TYR A 78 -1.23 3.39 10.04
CA TYR A 78 -0.95 2.28 9.15
C TYR A 78 -0.79 1.00 9.95
N ASP A 79 -1.72 0.06 9.76
CA ASP A 79 -1.60 -1.31 10.27
C ASP A 79 -1.21 -2.22 9.09
N VAL A 80 -0.27 -3.12 9.29
CA VAL A 80 0.28 -3.96 8.23
C VAL A 80 0.07 -5.44 8.56
N TYR A 81 -0.32 -6.20 7.56
CA TYR A 81 -0.57 -7.62 7.67
C TYR A 81 0.16 -8.38 6.56
N ARG A 82 0.74 -9.52 6.91
CA ARG A 82 1.11 -10.54 5.94
C ARG A 82 -0.13 -11.35 5.58
N VAL A 83 -0.37 -11.55 4.30
CA VAL A 83 -1.48 -12.38 3.80
C VAL A 83 -0.99 -13.82 3.72
N ASP A 84 -1.47 -14.68 4.60
CA ASP A 84 -1.21 -16.11 4.55
C ASP A 84 -2.28 -16.76 3.68
N LEU A 85 -1.92 -17.04 2.41
CA LEU A 85 -2.84 -17.62 1.44
C LEU A 85 -3.13 -19.11 1.71
N GLU A 86 -2.26 -19.81 2.45
CA GLU A 86 -2.45 -21.22 2.78
C GLU A 86 -3.40 -21.36 3.95
N ALA A 87 -3.17 -20.57 5.01
CA ALA A 87 -4.05 -20.54 6.18
C ALA A 87 -5.33 -19.71 5.94
N GLY A 88 -5.35 -18.85 4.91
CA GLY A 88 -6.49 -18.00 4.57
C GLY A 88 -6.73 -16.85 5.56
N ILE A 89 -5.66 -16.33 6.18
CA ILE A 89 -5.75 -15.34 7.25
C ILE A 89 -4.80 -14.16 7.04
N LEU A 90 -5.04 -13.08 7.78
CA LEU A 90 -4.13 -11.96 7.92
C LEU A 90 -3.32 -12.07 9.22
N ILE A 91 -2.00 -11.98 9.12
CA ILE A 91 -1.09 -12.01 10.26
C ILE A 91 -0.54 -10.60 10.47
N PRO A 92 -0.83 -9.91 11.60
CA PRO A 92 -0.27 -8.59 11.87
C PRO A 92 1.26 -8.62 11.92
N VAL A 93 1.91 -7.65 11.29
CA VAL A 93 3.37 -7.52 11.27
C VAL A 93 3.79 -6.06 11.53
N LYS A 94 5.02 -5.90 11.99
CA LYS A 94 5.65 -4.59 12.24
C LYS A 94 6.91 -4.36 11.39
N SER A 95 7.08 -5.15 10.34
CA SER A 95 8.23 -5.08 9.44
C SER A 95 7.81 -5.49 8.04
N PHE A 96 8.48 -4.89 7.04
CA PHE A 96 8.48 -5.29 5.65
C PHE A 96 9.72 -6.13 5.30
N ASN A 97 10.37 -6.75 6.30
CA ASN A 97 11.55 -7.59 6.15
C ASN A 97 12.71 -6.85 5.46
N GLY A 98 13.00 -5.62 5.92
CA GLY A 98 14.12 -4.83 5.39
C GLY A 98 13.80 -4.12 4.07
N ARG A 99 12.52 -3.92 3.76
CA ARG A 99 12.04 -3.27 2.54
C ARG A 99 11.30 -1.97 2.85
N GLY A 100 11.31 -1.04 1.91
CA GLY A 100 10.47 0.15 1.94
C GLY A 100 9.29 -0.03 0.98
N VAL A 101 8.11 0.43 1.39
CA VAL A 101 6.88 0.37 0.59
C VAL A 101 6.51 1.76 0.13
N PHE A 102 6.41 1.98 -1.17
CA PHE A 102 5.90 3.21 -1.75
C PHE A 102 4.43 3.03 -2.05
N MET A 103 3.58 3.89 -1.49
CA MET A 103 2.13 3.76 -1.52
C MET A 103 1.46 5.04 -2.02
N GLY A 104 0.85 4.94 -3.19
CA GLY A 104 -0.04 5.95 -3.76
C GLY A 104 -1.50 5.70 -3.37
N MET A 105 -2.42 6.37 -4.06
CA MET A 105 -3.86 6.14 -3.81
C MET A 105 -4.34 4.75 -4.24
N ASN A 106 -3.78 4.20 -5.33
CA ASN A 106 -4.22 2.92 -5.91
C ASN A 106 -3.06 1.99 -6.27
N ARG A 107 -1.82 2.40 -6.04
CA ARG A 107 -0.62 1.67 -6.48
C ARG A 107 0.37 1.56 -5.35
N THR A 108 1.02 0.42 -5.31
CA THR A 108 2.07 0.12 -4.34
C THR A 108 3.23 -0.55 -5.04
N ILE A 109 4.43 -0.26 -4.57
CA ILE A 109 5.64 -1.01 -4.92
C ILE A 109 6.47 -1.20 -3.66
N SER A 110 7.19 -2.31 -3.55
CA SER A 110 8.14 -2.55 -2.48
C SER A 110 9.55 -2.70 -3.04
N VAL A 111 10.51 -1.99 -2.45
CA VAL A 111 11.92 -2.05 -2.84
C VAL A 111 12.79 -2.45 -1.65
N SER A 112 13.86 -3.20 -1.91
CA SER A 112 14.78 -3.62 -0.85
C SER A 112 15.68 -2.46 -0.41
N ALA A 113 15.71 -2.17 0.90
CA ALA A 113 16.63 -1.17 1.46
C ALA A 113 18.11 -1.62 1.31
N GLY A 114 18.36 -2.93 1.25
CA GLY A 114 19.69 -3.46 0.97
C GLY A 114 20.21 -3.18 -0.44
N VAL A 115 19.30 -2.91 -1.40
CA VAL A 115 19.64 -2.55 -2.79
C VAL A 115 19.60 -1.03 -2.99
N PHE A 116 18.72 -0.34 -2.26
CA PHE A 116 18.56 1.11 -2.33
C PHE A 116 18.89 1.73 -0.95
N PRO A 117 20.16 2.13 -0.71
CA PRO A 117 20.61 2.63 0.59
C PRO A 117 19.89 3.89 1.08
N CYS A 118 19.27 4.65 0.18
CA CYS A 118 18.46 5.83 0.49
C CYS A 118 17.03 5.49 0.95
N VAL A 119 16.65 4.22 0.95
CA VAL A 119 15.34 3.74 1.41
C VAL A 119 15.52 3.20 2.82
N THR A 120 14.77 3.77 3.75
CA THR A 120 14.68 3.26 5.12
C THR A 120 13.83 2.00 5.14
N ALA A 121 14.34 0.95 5.79
CA ALA A 121 13.61 -0.29 6.00
C ALA A 121 12.35 -0.06 6.84
N ASP A 122 11.33 -0.87 6.59
CA ASP A 122 10.08 -0.89 7.37
C ASP A 122 9.32 0.46 7.32
N THR A 123 9.54 1.23 6.26
CA THR A 123 8.93 2.55 6.05
C THR A 123 7.95 2.53 4.88
N ILE A 124 6.77 3.12 5.11
CA ILE A 124 5.80 3.45 4.06
C ILE A 124 6.10 4.86 3.56
N TYR A 125 6.51 5.00 2.32
CA TYR A 125 6.67 6.26 1.63
C TYR A 125 5.38 6.62 0.89
N LEU A 126 4.87 7.83 1.12
CA LEU A 126 3.57 8.26 0.60
C LEU A 126 3.74 9.01 -0.72
N GLY A 127 2.89 8.66 -1.69
CA GLY A 127 2.70 9.50 -2.87
C GLY A 127 2.21 10.89 -2.48
N ARG A 128 2.63 11.91 -3.22
CA ARG A 128 2.30 13.32 -2.94
C ARG A 128 0.79 13.58 -2.94
N GLU A 129 0.01 12.74 -3.61
CA GLU A 129 -1.46 12.80 -3.61
C GLU A 129 -2.11 12.20 -2.35
N CYS A 130 -1.37 11.42 -1.55
CA CYS A 130 -1.88 10.74 -0.37
C CYS A 130 -1.85 11.62 0.87
N ASP A 131 -0.71 12.25 1.15
CA ASP A 131 -0.52 13.08 2.33
C ASP A 131 0.58 14.12 2.07
N GLY A 132 0.20 15.37 1.82
CA GLY A 132 1.16 16.44 1.51
C GLY A 132 2.08 16.83 2.68
N GLN A 133 1.85 16.28 3.88
CA GLN A 133 2.60 16.63 5.10
C GLN A 133 3.64 15.58 5.48
N ILE A 134 3.46 14.32 5.07
CA ILE A 134 4.28 13.18 5.49
C ILE A 134 4.93 12.55 4.27
N LEU A 135 6.25 12.39 4.28
CA LEU A 135 6.99 11.64 3.28
C LEU A 135 7.01 10.15 3.64
N GLY A 136 7.30 9.83 4.90
CA GLY A 136 7.53 8.46 5.37
C GLY A 136 6.84 8.15 6.69
N TYR A 137 6.38 6.92 6.85
CA TYR A 137 5.83 6.38 8.10
C TYR A 137 6.51 5.03 8.41
N ASN A 138 7.27 4.94 9.50
CA ASN A 138 7.88 3.69 9.91
C ASN A 138 6.88 2.82 10.68
N ILE A 139 6.68 1.57 10.24
CA ILE A 139 5.66 0.69 10.81
C ILE A 139 6.12 -0.03 12.09
N ALA A 140 7.43 -0.02 12.38
CA ALA A 140 7.98 -0.67 13.56
C ALA A 140 7.76 0.19 14.82
N ASP A 141 8.05 1.49 14.72
CA ASP A 141 7.99 2.44 15.83
C ASP A 141 6.93 3.54 15.68
N GLY A 142 6.32 3.68 14.50
CA GLY A 142 5.32 4.70 14.21
C GLY A 142 5.89 6.10 13.95
N SER A 143 7.21 6.22 13.77
CA SER A 143 7.86 7.50 13.48
C SER A 143 7.45 8.05 12.11
N ILE A 144 7.40 9.37 12.03
CA ILE A 144 6.94 10.12 10.85
C ILE A 144 8.10 10.95 10.32
N GLU A 145 8.42 10.76 9.05
CA GLU A 145 9.34 11.59 8.29
C GLU A 145 8.52 12.68 7.58
N PRO A 146 8.69 13.97 7.94
CA PRO A 146 7.94 15.06 7.32
C PRO A 146 8.39 15.26 5.87
N CYS A 147 7.46 15.69 5.01
CA CYS A 147 7.81 16.05 3.64
C CYS A 147 8.45 17.44 3.62
N GLU A 148 9.75 17.53 3.31
CA GLU A 148 10.46 18.81 3.18
C GLU A 148 10.08 19.57 1.89
N CYS A 149 9.41 18.91 0.95
CA CYS A 149 9.00 19.49 -0.31
C CYS A 149 7.71 20.32 -0.18
N GLY A 150 7.84 21.59 0.20
CA GLY A 150 6.82 22.59 -0.10
C GLY A 150 6.54 22.67 -1.62
N PRO A 151 5.36 23.15 -2.06
CA PRO A 151 5.10 23.35 -3.49
C PRO A 151 6.12 24.35 -4.06
N ARG A 152 6.95 23.92 -5.02
CA ARG A 152 7.79 24.86 -5.77
C ARG A 152 6.87 25.73 -6.67
N PRO A 153 7.16 27.03 -6.83
CA PRO A 153 6.26 27.99 -7.50
C PRO A 153 5.91 27.66 -8.96
N ASP A 154 6.66 26.76 -9.60
CA ASP A 154 6.60 26.40 -11.01
C ASP A 154 5.84 25.10 -11.30
N GLY A 155 5.38 24.38 -10.27
CA GLY A 155 4.61 23.14 -10.46
C GLY A 155 5.41 21.98 -11.05
N TRP A 156 6.72 22.14 -11.24
CA TRP A 156 7.65 21.09 -11.67
C TRP A 156 8.49 20.64 -10.47
N VAL A 157 8.40 19.35 -10.17
CA VAL A 157 9.23 18.71 -9.16
C VAL A 157 10.33 17.98 -9.93
N CYS A 158 11.55 18.53 -9.93
CA CYS A 158 12.72 17.68 -10.10
C CYS A 158 12.78 16.80 -8.85
N PRO A 159 12.64 15.46 -8.97
CA PRO A 159 12.94 14.60 -7.84
C PRO A 159 14.42 14.75 -7.50
N ASP A 160 14.71 15.35 -6.34
CA ASP A 160 16.08 15.59 -5.88
C ASP A 160 16.69 14.30 -5.26
N SER A 161 15.88 13.24 -5.10
CA SER A 161 16.28 11.92 -4.59
C SER A 161 15.59 10.74 -5.31
N ILE A 162 16.13 9.53 -5.13
CA ILE A 162 15.50 8.27 -5.60
C ILE A 162 14.14 8.07 -4.92
N VAL A 163 14.00 8.44 -3.64
CA VAL A 163 12.74 8.35 -2.90
C VAL A 163 11.69 9.23 -3.59
N ASP A 164 12.03 10.47 -3.94
CA ASP A 164 11.13 11.38 -4.66
C ASP A 164 10.75 10.83 -6.04
N CYS A 165 11.71 10.24 -6.78
CA CYS A 165 11.44 9.57 -8.05
C CYS A 165 10.38 8.48 -7.88
N LEU A 166 10.57 7.58 -6.92
CA LEU A 166 9.68 6.45 -6.69
C LEU A 166 8.30 6.93 -6.19
N CYS A 167 8.26 7.90 -5.27
CA CYS A 167 7.04 8.55 -4.82
C CYS A 167 6.30 9.25 -5.98
N ASN A 168 6.99 9.78 -6.98
CA ASN A 168 6.37 10.36 -8.18
C ASN A 168 5.83 9.28 -9.12
N CYS A 169 6.52 8.16 -9.29
CA CYS A 169 6.10 7.08 -10.19
C CYS A 169 4.80 6.38 -9.75
N ILE A 170 4.53 6.33 -8.45
CA ILE A 170 3.31 5.69 -7.93
C ILE A 170 2.08 6.61 -7.97
N GLN A 171 2.24 7.92 -8.23
CA GLN A 171 1.14 8.90 -8.21
C GLN A 171 0.13 8.64 -9.32
N CYS A 172 -1.14 8.46 -8.98
CA CYS A 172 -2.21 8.23 -9.97
C CYS A 172 -2.66 9.51 -10.73
N ILE A 173 -1.73 10.37 -11.15
CA ILE A 173 -2.03 11.54 -12.01
C ILE A 173 -1.72 11.18 -13.48
N GLY A 174 -2.44 10.19 -14.00
CA GLY A 174 -2.39 9.83 -15.41
C GLY A 174 -3.74 10.02 -16.07
N LYS A 175 -3.94 11.12 -16.81
CA LYS A 175 -5.04 11.26 -17.80
C LYS A 175 -4.82 10.41 -19.07
N ARG A 176 -3.82 9.52 -19.07
CA ARG A 176 -3.42 8.75 -20.25
C ARG A 176 -3.06 7.33 -19.87
N LEU A 177 -4.09 6.49 -19.82
CA LEU A 177 -4.01 5.08 -20.21
C LEU A 177 -5.30 4.79 -20.97
N ALA A 178 -5.31 5.20 -22.24
CA ALA A 178 -6.24 4.78 -23.27
C ALA A 178 -5.40 4.41 -24.50
#